data_AF-A0A7X7PTL9-F1
#
_entry.id   AF-A0A7X7PTL9-F1
#
_cell.length_a   1.000
_cell.length_b   1.000
_cell.length_c   1.000
_cell.angle_alpha   90.00
_cell.angle_beta   90.00
_cell.angle_gamma   90.00
#
_symmetry.space_group_name_H-M   'P 1'
#
loop_
_entity.id
_entity.type
_entity.pdbx_description
1 polymer ?
#
loop_
_entity_poly.entity_id
_entity_poly.type
_entity_poly.pdbx_seq_one_letter_code
_entity_poly.pdbx_strand_id
1 'polypeptide(L)'
;MDEPLRTLLEEVAAGRVAVEDALERWPQLAVAHVGEFARLDMGRLQRKGVPEVIYGPGKTPEQFLAIVQAFVRERGVALASRVDAVRRTLVTDWAESACARVWEGVGGALEVSAEGYRPQEDGGVVGILTAGTSDIPVAEEVSLVARHMGCRVTAAYDVGVAGVHRLLEPLTELARAEADVVVVVAGMEGALASVVAGLVSVPVVGVPVSSGYGAGGAGKAALYSMLQTCTPGLVVVNIDNGVGAGAAAGLIARRVALWREEAAQAHATPTAE
;
A
#
# COMPACT_ATOMS: atom_id res chain seq x y z
N MET A 1 2.92 14.41 -14.61
CA MET A 1 4.32 14.29 -15.07
C MET A 1 5.17 15.08 -14.09
N ASP A 2 6.26 14.49 -13.56
CA ASP A 2 7.14 15.16 -12.59
C ASP A 2 7.72 16.44 -13.22
N GLU A 3 7.72 17.56 -12.51
CA GLU A 3 8.13 18.86 -13.07
C GLU A 3 9.58 18.86 -13.57
N PRO A 4 10.57 18.27 -12.83
CA PRO A 4 11.94 18.16 -13.31
C PRO A 4 12.07 17.33 -14.59
N LEU A 5 11.20 16.34 -14.74
CA LEU A 5 11.18 15.53 -15.95
C LEU A 5 10.63 16.31 -17.14
N ARG A 6 9.52 17.02 -16.95
CA ARG A 6 8.97 17.89 -17.99
C ARG A 6 10.04 18.86 -18.48
N THR A 7 10.75 19.52 -17.56
CA THR A 7 11.85 20.42 -17.90
C THR A 7 12.95 19.73 -18.69
N LEU A 8 13.39 18.53 -18.30
CA LEU A 8 14.40 17.78 -19.04
C LEU A 8 13.94 17.45 -20.47
N LEU A 9 12.68 17.05 -20.65
CA LEU A 9 12.12 16.76 -21.97
C LEU A 9 12.01 18.02 -22.83
N GLU A 10 11.67 19.18 -22.24
CA GLU A 10 11.66 20.47 -22.92
C GLU A 10 13.07 20.94 -23.31
N GLU A 11 14.09 20.66 -22.50
CA GLU A 11 15.50 20.90 -22.84
C GLU A 11 15.97 20.04 -24.02
N VAL A 12 15.59 18.76 -24.06
CA VAL A 12 15.86 17.86 -25.19
C VAL A 12 15.14 18.34 -26.45
N ALA A 13 13.85 18.66 -26.35
CA ALA A 13 13.05 19.16 -27.47
C ALA A 13 13.61 20.48 -28.04
N ALA A 14 14.19 21.32 -27.19
CA ALA A 14 14.85 22.56 -27.59
C ALA A 14 16.31 22.36 -28.08
N GLY A 15 16.81 21.12 -28.14
CA GLY A 15 18.19 20.81 -28.55
C GLY A 15 19.26 21.28 -27.57
N ARG A 16 18.90 21.63 -26.32
CA ARG A 16 19.84 22.08 -25.28
C ARG A 16 20.57 20.93 -24.59
N VAL A 17 20.00 19.74 -24.63
CA VAL A 17 20.53 18.51 -24.03
C VAL A 17 20.40 17.39 -25.05
N ALA A 18 21.47 16.62 -25.27
CA ALA A 18 21.41 15.45 -26.14
C ALA A 18 20.51 14.38 -25.50
N VAL A 19 19.89 13.53 -26.33
CA VAL A 19 19.02 12.46 -25.83
C VAL A 19 19.81 11.52 -24.91
N GLU A 20 21.06 11.23 -25.26
CA GLU A 20 21.99 10.41 -24.50
C GLU A 20 22.25 10.99 -23.10
N ASP A 21 22.55 12.28 -23.02
CA ASP A 21 22.78 12.98 -21.75
C ASP A 21 21.51 13.04 -20.89
N ALA A 22 20.33 13.18 -21.52
CA ALA A 22 19.06 13.14 -20.84
C ALA A 22 18.73 11.75 -20.27
N LEU A 23 19.09 10.68 -20.99
CA LEU A 23 18.94 9.31 -20.52
C LEU A 23 19.85 9.02 -19.31
N GLU A 24 21.02 9.64 -19.23
CA GLU A 24 21.89 9.55 -18.05
C GLU A 24 21.37 10.38 -16.86
N ARG A 25 20.80 11.56 -17.12
CA ARG A 25 20.24 12.46 -16.08
C ARG A 25 18.91 11.96 -15.52
N TRP A 26 18.08 11.30 -16.33
CA TRP A 26 16.73 10.88 -15.95
C TRP A 26 16.68 10.07 -14.63
N PRO A 27 17.49 9.01 -14.43
CA PRO A 27 17.42 8.21 -13.21
C PRO A 27 17.79 9.00 -11.95
N GLN A 28 18.64 10.01 -12.10
CA GLN A 28 19.12 10.85 -11.00
C GLN A 28 18.05 11.84 -10.54
N LEU A 29 17.18 12.30 -11.44
CA LEU A 29 16.07 13.21 -11.11
C LEU A 29 15.01 12.54 -10.22
N ALA A 30 14.94 11.21 -10.21
CA ALA A 30 13.96 10.46 -9.42
C ALA A 30 14.49 10.05 -8.03
N VAL A 31 15.78 10.29 -7.74
CA VAL A 31 16.44 9.84 -6.50
C VAL A 31 16.86 11.05 -5.66
N ALA A 32 16.27 11.18 -4.48
CA ALA A 32 16.71 12.18 -3.51
C ALA A 32 17.76 11.56 -2.57
N HIS A 33 18.82 12.32 -2.30
CA HIS A 33 19.88 11.94 -1.36
C HIS A 33 19.63 12.57 0.00
N VAL A 34 19.56 11.75 1.05
CA VAL A 34 19.44 12.20 2.44
C VAL A 34 20.70 11.79 3.19
N GLY A 35 21.58 12.77 3.39
CA GLY A 35 22.93 12.52 3.91
C GLY A 35 23.68 11.47 3.08
N GLU A 36 24.53 10.69 3.74
CA GLU A 36 25.26 9.58 3.11
C GLU A 36 24.57 8.21 3.28
N PHE A 37 23.42 8.16 3.97
CA PHE A 37 22.80 6.91 4.43
C PHE A 37 21.51 6.51 3.70
N ALA A 38 20.90 7.41 2.92
CA ALA A 38 19.66 7.12 2.22
C ALA A 38 19.62 7.69 0.80
N ARG A 39 19.14 6.85 -0.13
CA ARG A 39 18.78 7.19 -1.51
C ARG A 39 17.31 6.85 -1.69
N LEU A 40 16.47 7.87 -1.86
CA LEU A 40 15.02 7.75 -1.82
C LEU A 40 14.44 7.76 -3.23
N ASP A 41 13.64 6.75 -3.58
CA ASP A 41 12.92 6.71 -4.87
C ASP A 41 11.67 7.59 -4.79
N MET A 42 11.87 8.89 -5.00
CA MET A 42 10.77 9.86 -5.03
C MET A 42 9.78 9.54 -6.16
N GLY A 43 10.30 9.04 -7.28
CA GLY A 43 9.54 8.72 -8.49
C GLY A 43 8.72 7.43 -8.43
N ARG A 44 8.74 6.66 -7.34
CA ARG A 44 8.17 5.30 -7.33
C ARG A 44 6.67 5.27 -7.64
N LEU A 45 5.90 6.20 -7.08
CA LEU A 45 4.46 6.30 -7.32
C LEU A 45 4.16 6.58 -8.80
N GLN A 46 4.89 7.50 -9.41
CA GLN A 46 4.68 7.87 -10.81
C GLN A 46 5.11 6.75 -11.76
N ARG A 47 6.22 6.07 -11.47
CA ARG A 47 6.76 5.01 -12.34
C ARG A 47 6.01 3.69 -12.21
N LYS A 48 5.61 3.31 -11.00
CA LYS A 48 5.06 1.99 -10.69
C LYS A 48 3.61 2.02 -10.23
N GLY A 49 3.05 3.19 -9.95
CA GLY A 49 1.74 3.31 -9.31
C GLY A 49 1.74 2.95 -7.83
N VAL A 50 2.91 2.74 -7.21
CA VAL A 50 3.07 2.32 -5.81
C VAL A 50 3.95 3.33 -5.07
N PRO A 51 3.51 3.90 -3.93
CA PRO A 51 4.33 4.84 -3.18
C PRO A 51 5.51 4.15 -2.49
N GLU A 52 6.56 4.91 -2.21
CA GLU A 52 7.65 4.43 -1.36
C GLU A 52 7.20 4.41 0.10
N VAL A 53 7.54 3.33 0.83
CA VAL A 53 7.23 3.16 2.25
C VAL A 53 8.51 2.99 3.03
N ILE A 54 8.71 3.84 4.03
CA ILE A 54 9.88 3.84 4.89
C ILE A 54 9.76 2.68 5.87
N TYR A 55 10.62 1.68 5.72
CA TYR A 55 10.75 0.62 6.71
C TYR A 55 11.36 1.17 8.01
N GLY A 56 10.61 1.16 9.12
CA GLY A 56 11.06 1.69 10.41
C GLY A 56 12.27 0.97 11.01
N PRO A 57 12.28 -0.38 11.09
CA PRO A 57 13.35 -1.13 11.72
C PRO A 57 14.71 -0.95 11.03
N GLY A 58 15.79 -1.04 11.81
CA GLY A 58 17.17 -0.98 11.34
C GLY A 58 17.74 0.42 11.06
N LYS A 59 16.96 1.49 11.24
CA LYS A 59 17.40 2.90 11.08
C LYS A 59 17.57 3.58 12.45
N THR A 60 18.51 4.49 12.65
CA THR A 60 18.47 5.30 13.89
C THR A 60 17.24 6.23 13.88
N PRO A 61 16.77 6.71 15.05
CA PRO A 61 15.66 7.67 15.09
C PRO A 61 15.90 8.92 14.23
N GLU A 62 17.12 9.44 14.23
CA GLU A 62 17.50 10.65 13.49
C GLU A 62 17.52 10.39 11.98
N GLN A 63 18.07 9.24 11.56
CA GLN A 63 18.04 8.83 10.16
C GLN A 63 16.60 8.66 9.67
N PHE A 64 15.74 8.06 10.48
CA PHE A 64 14.33 7.88 10.16
C PHE A 64 13.62 9.22 10.00
N LEU A 65 13.78 10.13 10.96
CA LEU A 65 13.18 11.47 10.89
C LEU A 65 13.64 12.23 9.65
N ALA A 66 14.94 12.20 9.33
CA ALA A 66 15.49 12.88 8.15
C ALA A 66 14.87 12.37 6.83
N ILE A 67 14.60 11.06 6.73
CA ILE A 67 13.92 10.47 5.57
C ILE A 67 12.46 10.93 5.51
N VAL A 68 11.74 10.93 6.65
CA VAL A 68 10.36 11.44 6.73
C VAL A 68 10.29 12.90 6.28
N GLN A 69 11.18 13.74 6.80
CA GLN A 69 11.29 15.16 6.44
C GLN A 69 11.49 15.35 4.94
N ALA A 70 12.39 14.58 4.33
CA ALA A 70 12.65 14.65 2.90
C ALA A 70 11.41 14.30 2.06
N PHE A 71 10.69 13.23 2.42
CA PHE A 71 9.47 12.84 1.72
C PHE A 71 8.34 13.86 1.88
N VAL A 72 8.10 14.38 3.09
CA VAL A 72 7.09 15.42 3.31
C VAL A 72 7.43 16.68 2.51
N ARG A 73 8.69 17.10 2.50
CA ARG A 73 9.14 18.29 1.75
C ARG A 73 8.95 18.13 0.24
N GLU A 74 9.28 16.97 -0.33
CA GLU A 74 9.34 16.79 -1.79
C GLU A 74 8.07 16.21 -2.40
N ARG A 75 7.30 15.42 -1.64
CA ARG A 75 6.07 14.77 -2.10
C ARG A 75 4.82 15.18 -1.33
N GLY A 76 4.96 15.98 -0.29
CA GLY A 76 3.84 16.35 0.59
C GLY A 76 3.40 15.25 1.55
N VAL A 77 4.00 14.05 1.46
CA VAL A 77 3.66 12.91 2.32
C VAL A 77 4.84 11.95 2.48
N ALA A 78 4.97 11.37 3.66
CA ALA A 78 5.82 10.25 3.99
C ALA A 78 4.99 9.10 4.57
N LEU A 79 5.21 7.89 4.06
CA LEU A 79 4.58 6.67 4.58
C LEU A 79 5.64 5.83 5.27
N ALA A 80 5.33 5.25 6.42
CA ALA A 80 6.23 4.36 7.12
C ALA A 80 5.51 3.15 7.70
N SER A 81 6.26 2.06 7.85
CA SER A 81 5.77 0.77 8.37
C SER A 81 6.64 0.32 9.54
N ARG A 82 5.99 -0.32 10.53
CA ARG A 82 6.61 -0.85 11.76
C ARG A 82 7.41 0.17 12.54
N VAL A 83 6.86 1.38 12.70
CA VAL A 83 7.47 2.46 13.47
C VAL A 83 7.29 2.21 14.96
N ASP A 84 8.39 2.19 15.72
CA ASP A 84 8.34 2.02 17.18
C ASP A 84 7.98 3.32 17.91
N ALA A 85 7.82 3.24 19.23
CA ALA A 85 7.44 4.40 20.06
C ALA A 85 8.44 5.55 19.97
N VAL A 86 9.75 5.25 19.97
CA VAL A 86 10.81 6.27 19.95
C VAL A 86 10.77 7.08 18.66
N ARG A 87 10.69 6.40 17.51
CA ARG A 87 10.58 7.08 16.21
C ARG A 87 9.26 7.83 16.06
N ARG A 88 8.15 7.28 16.56
CA ARG A 88 6.84 7.94 16.54
C ARG A 88 6.88 9.27 17.29
N THR A 89 7.34 9.28 18.54
CA THR A 89 7.44 10.52 19.33
C THR A 89 8.27 11.57 18.61
N LEU A 90 9.46 11.19 18.12
CA LEU A 90 10.34 12.10 17.40
C LEU A 90 9.67 12.71 16.14
N VAL A 91 8.92 11.91 15.39
CA VAL A 91 8.20 12.38 14.20
C VAL A 91 7.02 13.28 14.56
N THR A 92 6.27 12.95 15.61
CA THR A 92 5.14 13.77 16.07
C THR A 92 5.63 15.14 16.55
N ASP A 93 6.67 15.19 17.37
CA ASP A 93 7.27 16.44 17.87
C ASP A 93 7.71 17.34 16.71
N TRP A 94 8.35 16.75 15.69
CA TRP A 94 8.72 17.48 14.49
C TRP A 94 7.51 17.94 13.67
N ALA A 95 6.53 17.07 13.46
CA ALA A 95 5.35 17.36 12.66
C ALA A 95 4.55 18.54 13.22
N GLU A 96 4.43 18.64 14.55
CA GLU A 96 3.82 19.79 15.22
C GLU A 96 4.54 21.10 14.87
N SER A 97 5.88 21.12 14.93
CA SER A 97 6.68 22.30 14.58
C SER A 97 6.59 22.67 13.09
N ALA A 98 6.31 21.71 12.23
CA ALA A 98 6.25 21.85 10.78
C ALA A 98 4.83 22.08 10.23
N CYS A 99 3.82 22.20 11.11
CA CYS A 99 2.39 22.23 10.72
C CYS A 99 1.98 21.04 9.83
N ALA A 100 2.59 19.88 10.04
CA ALA A 100 2.26 18.64 9.35
C ALA A 100 1.24 17.84 10.15
N ARG A 101 0.45 17.01 9.45
CA ARG A 101 -0.49 16.08 10.06
C ARG A 101 0.15 14.70 10.19
N VAL A 102 -0.18 14.01 11.27
CA VAL A 102 0.23 12.62 11.51
C VAL A 102 -1.02 11.77 11.64
N TRP A 103 -1.10 10.71 10.85
CA TRP A 103 -2.04 9.61 11.07
C TRP A 103 -1.26 8.37 11.51
N GLU A 104 -1.78 7.70 12.53
CA GLU A 104 -1.17 6.50 13.09
C GLU A 104 -2.15 5.33 13.03
N GLY A 105 -1.72 4.25 12.39
CA GLY A 105 -2.36 2.96 12.40
C GLY A 105 -1.77 2.05 13.48
N VAL A 106 -2.56 1.05 13.87
CA VAL A 106 -2.11 0.00 14.79
C VAL A 106 -0.85 -0.67 14.27
N GLY A 107 0.11 -0.98 15.14
CA GLY A 107 1.32 -1.70 14.76
C GLY A 107 2.42 -0.86 14.12
N GLY A 108 2.28 0.48 14.14
CA GLY A 108 3.31 1.40 13.65
C GLY A 108 3.24 1.67 12.15
N ALA A 109 2.09 1.49 11.52
CA ALA A 109 1.80 2.13 10.23
C ALA A 109 1.65 3.64 10.46
N LEU A 110 2.33 4.46 9.68
CA LEU A 110 2.41 5.90 9.91
C LEU A 110 2.29 6.66 8.58
N GLU A 111 1.43 7.66 8.55
CA GLU A 111 1.40 8.69 7.52
C GLU A 111 1.81 10.01 8.17
N VAL A 112 2.73 10.74 7.53
CA VAL A 112 3.02 12.12 7.87
C VAL A 112 2.83 12.95 6.61
N SER A 113 1.95 13.93 6.64
CA SER A 113 1.57 14.69 5.45
C SER A 113 1.54 16.18 5.69
N ALA A 114 1.94 16.95 4.68
CA ALA A 114 1.86 18.39 4.70
C ALA A 114 0.40 18.85 4.84
N GLU A 115 0.21 20.07 5.32
CA GLU A 115 -1.10 20.70 5.30
C GLU A 115 -1.65 20.75 3.87
N GLY A 116 -2.93 20.39 3.70
CA GLY A 116 -3.58 20.32 2.40
C GLY A 116 -3.28 19.08 1.55
N TYR A 117 -2.30 18.23 1.90
CA TYR A 117 -2.06 16.98 1.16
C TYR A 117 -3.29 16.08 1.19
N ARG A 118 -3.67 15.54 0.04
CA ARG A 118 -4.71 14.52 -0.11
C ARG A 118 -4.20 13.44 -1.07
N PRO A 119 -4.35 12.15 -0.74
CA PRO A 119 -4.17 11.09 -1.72
C PRO A 119 -5.07 11.31 -2.93
N GLN A 120 -4.60 10.91 -4.11
CA GLN A 120 -5.45 10.84 -5.29
C GLN A 120 -6.56 9.80 -5.05
N GLU A 121 -7.75 9.95 -5.62
CA GLU A 121 -8.81 8.93 -5.54
C GLU A 121 -9.10 8.41 -6.95
N ASP A 122 -8.68 7.17 -7.21
CA ASP A 122 -8.78 6.50 -8.52
C ASP A 122 -10.01 5.59 -8.60
N GLY A 123 -10.88 5.57 -7.59
CA GLY A 123 -12.15 4.82 -7.57
C GLY A 123 -12.05 3.31 -7.30
N GLY A 124 -10.85 2.70 -7.33
CA GLY A 124 -10.66 1.28 -7.03
C GLY A 124 -10.95 0.94 -5.57
N VAL A 125 -11.47 -0.27 -5.30
CA VAL A 125 -11.91 -0.69 -3.97
C VAL A 125 -11.11 -1.90 -3.47
N VAL A 126 -10.42 -1.74 -2.35
CA VAL A 126 -9.69 -2.81 -1.68
C VAL A 126 -10.43 -3.23 -0.41
N GLY A 127 -10.83 -4.49 -0.36
CA GLY A 127 -11.34 -5.13 0.86
C GLY A 127 -10.20 -5.67 1.72
N ILE A 128 -10.26 -5.52 3.04
CA ILE A 128 -9.26 -6.08 3.97
C ILE A 128 -9.97 -6.89 5.04
N LEU A 129 -9.54 -8.13 5.25
CA LEU A 129 -10.04 -9.02 6.31
C LEU A 129 -8.89 -9.51 7.17
N THR A 130 -9.06 -9.50 8.49
CA THR A 130 -8.10 -10.13 9.41
C THR A 130 -8.70 -11.32 10.15
N ALA A 131 -7.89 -12.37 10.38
CA ALA A 131 -8.36 -13.52 11.16
C ALA A 131 -8.46 -13.21 12.65
N GLY A 132 -7.48 -12.48 13.20
CA GLY A 132 -7.50 -12.04 14.58
C GLY A 132 -7.09 -10.58 14.77
N THR A 133 -7.23 -10.08 16.00
CA THR A 133 -6.74 -8.76 16.39
C THR A 133 -5.22 -8.62 16.27
N SER A 134 -4.48 -9.74 16.45
CA SER A 134 -3.02 -9.76 16.30
C SER A 134 -2.54 -9.54 14.86
N ASP A 135 -3.42 -9.67 13.89
CA ASP A 135 -3.10 -9.50 12.46
C ASP A 135 -3.35 -8.05 11.99
N ILE A 136 -4.04 -7.23 12.79
CA ILE A 136 -4.37 -5.83 12.48
C ILE A 136 -3.13 -4.98 12.15
N PRO A 137 -1.99 -5.07 12.86
CA PRO A 137 -0.76 -4.38 12.49
C PRO A 137 -0.37 -4.49 11.01
N VAL A 138 -0.45 -5.70 10.45
CA VAL A 138 -0.10 -5.97 9.04
C VAL A 138 -1.22 -5.46 8.12
N ALA A 139 -2.48 -5.52 8.54
CA ALA A 139 -3.62 -4.99 7.82
C ALA A 139 -3.59 -3.45 7.68
N GLU A 140 -3.13 -2.74 8.70
CA GLU A 140 -2.96 -1.29 8.65
C GLU A 140 -1.86 -0.86 7.67
N GLU A 141 -0.82 -1.67 7.47
CA GLU A 141 0.15 -1.44 6.38
C GLU A 141 -0.51 -1.57 4.99
N VAL A 142 -1.38 -2.57 4.80
CA VAL A 142 -2.15 -2.75 3.55
C VAL A 142 -3.03 -1.52 3.31
N SER A 143 -3.76 -1.09 4.33
CA SER A 143 -4.64 0.07 4.30
C SER A 143 -3.88 1.36 3.96
N LEU A 144 -2.75 1.60 4.64
CA LEU A 144 -1.87 2.75 4.40
C LEU A 144 -1.44 2.83 2.94
N VAL A 145 -0.95 1.73 2.37
CA VAL A 145 -0.47 1.71 0.98
C VAL A 145 -1.62 1.85 -0.01
N ALA A 146 -2.71 1.09 0.15
CA ALA A 146 -3.84 1.12 -0.76
C ALA A 146 -4.50 2.50 -0.84
N ARG A 147 -4.67 3.19 0.30
CA ARG A 147 -5.20 4.56 0.33
C ARG A 147 -4.31 5.54 -0.43
N HIS A 148 -2.99 5.44 -0.29
CA HIS A 148 -2.04 6.32 -0.97
C HIS A 148 -1.76 5.96 -2.43
N MET A 149 -2.25 4.79 -2.86
CA MET A 149 -2.38 4.44 -4.28
C MET A 149 -3.69 4.94 -4.88
N GLY A 150 -4.58 5.50 -4.05
CA GLY A 150 -5.86 6.05 -4.44
C GLY A 150 -7.02 5.08 -4.49
N CYS A 151 -6.89 3.97 -3.77
CA CYS A 151 -8.00 3.06 -3.56
C CYS A 151 -8.83 3.46 -2.33
N ARG A 152 -10.14 3.31 -2.44
CA ARG A 152 -11.03 3.23 -1.29
C ARG A 152 -10.78 1.92 -0.57
N VAL A 153 -10.60 1.98 0.76
CA VAL A 153 -10.37 0.80 1.59
C VAL A 153 -11.59 0.55 2.45
N THR A 154 -12.06 -0.70 2.45
CA THR A 154 -13.06 -1.21 3.40
C THR A 154 -12.43 -2.36 4.17
N ALA A 155 -12.62 -2.42 5.49
CA ALA A 155 -11.92 -3.37 6.33
C ALA A 155 -12.85 -3.95 7.41
N ALA A 156 -12.70 -5.25 7.65
CA ALA A 156 -13.30 -5.92 8.80
C ALA A 156 -12.22 -6.73 9.53
N TYR A 157 -12.15 -6.56 10.84
CA TYR A 157 -11.12 -7.18 11.67
C TYR A 157 -11.69 -8.25 12.58
N ASP A 158 -10.85 -9.22 12.94
CA ASP A 158 -11.18 -10.32 13.87
C ASP A 158 -12.29 -11.26 13.37
N VAL A 159 -12.25 -11.60 12.08
CA VAL A 159 -13.26 -12.43 11.38
C VAL A 159 -12.78 -13.88 11.17
N GLY A 160 -11.93 -14.37 12.06
CA GLY A 160 -11.26 -15.67 11.94
C GLY A 160 -12.19 -16.89 11.90
N VAL A 161 -11.64 -17.99 11.40
CA VAL A 161 -12.39 -19.22 11.08
C VAL A 161 -12.94 -19.98 12.29
N ALA A 162 -12.38 -19.76 13.49
CA ALA A 162 -12.90 -20.34 14.74
C ALA A 162 -14.37 -19.96 15.00
N GLY A 163 -14.83 -18.84 14.44
CA GLY A 163 -16.23 -18.44 14.41
C GLY A 163 -16.64 -18.03 13.00
N VAL A 164 -16.63 -18.97 12.04
CA VAL A 164 -16.88 -18.69 10.61
C VAL A 164 -18.16 -17.90 10.32
N HIS A 165 -19.17 -17.96 11.19
CA HIS A 165 -20.39 -17.16 11.08
C HIS A 165 -20.11 -15.64 11.15
N ARG A 166 -19.04 -15.22 11.83
CA ARG A 166 -18.60 -13.81 11.89
C ARG A 166 -18.12 -13.27 10.54
N LEU A 167 -17.86 -14.15 9.57
CA LEU A 167 -17.41 -13.76 8.23
C LEU A 167 -18.55 -13.32 7.31
N LEU A 168 -19.80 -13.71 7.60
CA LEU A 168 -20.93 -13.51 6.68
C LEU A 168 -21.27 -12.02 6.47
N GLU A 169 -21.32 -11.25 7.55
CA GLU A 169 -21.56 -9.81 7.50
C GLU A 169 -20.43 -9.07 6.75
N PRO A 170 -19.14 -9.25 7.11
CA PRO A 170 -18.02 -8.70 6.34
C PRO A 170 -18.04 -9.02 4.86
N LEU A 171 -18.34 -10.26 4.46
CA LEU A 171 -18.45 -10.62 3.04
C LEU A 171 -19.58 -9.88 2.34
N THR A 172 -20.70 -9.68 3.03
CA THR A 172 -21.83 -8.90 2.51
C THR A 172 -21.44 -7.43 2.34
N GLU A 173 -20.71 -6.85 3.29
CA GLU A 173 -20.21 -5.48 3.19
C GLU A 173 -19.20 -5.32 2.06
N LEU A 174 -18.28 -6.28 1.88
CA LEU A 174 -17.34 -6.30 0.75
C LEU A 174 -18.05 -6.34 -0.60
N ALA A 175 -19.09 -7.18 -0.72
CA ALA A 175 -19.91 -7.26 -1.92
C ALA A 175 -20.66 -5.95 -2.19
N ARG A 176 -21.26 -5.34 -1.16
CA ARG A 176 -21.95 -4.03 -1.26
C ARG A 176 -21.00 -2.89 -1.61
N ALA A 177 -19.77 -2.95 -1.10
CA ALA A 177 -18.74 -1.98 -1.42
C ALA A 177 -18.18 -2.16 -2.84
N GLU A 178 -18.55 -3.23 -3.54
CA GLU A 178 -18.02 -3.64 -4.85
C GLU A 178 -16.50 -3.77 -4.83
N ALA A 179 -15.97 -4.47 -3.82
CA ALA A 179 -14.53 -4.72 -3.69
C ALA A 179 -13.96 -5.35 -4.97
N ASP A 180 -12.90 -4.76 -5.52
CA ASP A 180 -12.22 -5.22 -6.74
C ASP A 180 -11.18 -6.29 -6.47
N VAL A 181 -10.72 -6.35 -5.21
CA VAL A 181 -9.73 -7.29 -4.69
C VAL A 181 -9.91 -7.35 -3.18
N VAL A 182 -9.67 -8.51 -2.60
CA VAL A 182 -9.70 -8.71 -1.14
C VAL A 182 -8.31 -9.11 -0.66
N VAL A 183 -7.83 -8.46 0.40
CA VAL A 183 -6.61 -8.81 1.10
C VAL A 183 -6.99 -9.53 2.38
N VAL A 184 -6.49 -10.74 2.57
CA VAL A 184 -6.73 -11.52 3.78
C VAL A 184 -5.44 -11.67 4.55
N VAL A 185 -5.42 -11.13 5.76
CA VAL A 185 -4.27 -11.09 6.65
C VAL A 185 -4.53 -12.06 7.79
N ALA A 186 -3.76 -13.15 7.86
CA ALA A 186 -4.05 -14.22 8.82
C ALA A 186 -2.79 -14.94 9.33
N GLY A 187 -2.70 -15.06 10.65
CA GLY A 187 -1.73 -15.91 11.35
C GLY A 187 -2.19 -17.37 11.52
N MET A 188 -1.57 -18.07 12.47
CA MET A 188 -1.83 -19.49 12.79
C MET A 188 -1.72 -20.39 11.52
N GLU A 189 -2.76 -21.16 11.20
CA GLU A 189 -2.85 -21.99 9.98
C GLU A 189 -3.28 -21.22 8.72
N GLY A 190 -3.50 -19.89 8.80
CA GLY A 190 -3.82 -19.04 7.65
C GLY A 190 -5.13 -19.36 6.93
N ALA A 191 -6.00 -20.19 7.52
CA ALA A 191 -7.15 -20.80 6.84
C ALA A 191 -8.17 -19.77 6.29
N LEU A 192 -8.26 -18.59 6.89
CA LEU A 192 -9.19 -17.55 6.46
C LEU A 192 -9.01 -17.20 4.97
N ALA A 193 -7.77 -17.15 4.48
CA ALA A 193 -7.50 -16.80 3.08
C ALA A 193 -8.12 -17.79 2.10
N SER A 194 -7.97 -19.10 2.37
CA SER A 194 -8.57 -20.17 1.56
C SER A 194 -10.09 -20.16 1.61
N VAL A 195 -10.68 -19.88 2.78
CA VAL A 195 -12.13 -19.77 2.95
C VAL A 195 -12.68 -18.59 2.16
N VAL A 196 -12.10 -17.40 2.33
CA VAL A 196 -12.55 -16.18 1.64
C VAL A 196 -12.43 -16.33 0.13
N ALA A 197 -11.30 -16.85 -0.37
CA ALA A 197 -11.11 -17.08 -1.81
C ALA A 197 -12.15 -18.03 -2.42
N GLY A 198 -12.75 -18.93 -1.62
CA GLY A 198 -13.81 -19.82 -2.07
C GLY A 198 -15.20 -19.18 -2.08
N LEU A 199 -15.33 -17.98 -1.51
CA LEU A 199 -16.61 -17.30 -1.28
C LEU A 199 -16.74 -15.98 -2.05
N VAL A 200 -15.66 -15.48 -2.67
CA VAL A 200 -15.65 -14.23 -3.43
C VAL A 200 -15.33 -14.48 -4.90
N SER A 201 -15.83 -13.61 -5.78
CA SER A 201 -15.58 -13.66 -7.23
C SER A 201 -14.44 -12.76 -7.70
N VAL A 202 -13.75 -12.09 -6.77
CA VAL A 202 -12.60 -11.21 -7.04
C VAL A 202 -11.30 -11.84 -6.58
N PRO A 203 -10.13 -11.40 -7.11
CA PRO A 203 -8.84 -11.91 -6.65
C PRO A 203 -8.65 -11.71 -5.15
N VAL A 204 -7.99 -12.68 -4.51
CA VAL A 204 -7.61 -12.61 -3.10
C VAL A 204 -6.10 -12.56 -2.96
N VAL A 205 -5.59 -11.63 -2.16
CA VAL A 205 -4.18 -11.54 -1.77
C VAL A 205 -4.05 -12.03 -0.32
N GLY A 206 -3.45 -13.20 -0.13
CA GLY A 206 -3.15 -13.76 1.18
C GLY A 206 -1.86 -13.17 1.77
N VAL A 207 -1.93 -12.70 3.00
CA VAL A 207 -0.80 -12.17 3.78
C VAL A 207 -0.63 -13.05 5.02
N PRO A 208 0.32 -14.00 5.00
CA PRO A 208 0.59 -14.81 6.19
C PRO A 208 1.25 -13.94 7.26
N VAL A 209 0.82 -14.07 8.52
CA VAL A 209 1.35 -13.29 9.65
C VAL A 209 2.18 -14.17 10.58
N SER A 210 3.25 -13.60 11.15
CA SER A 210 4.17 -14.31 12.04
C SER A 210 3.61 -14.63 13.43
N SER A 211 2.39 -14.21 13.74
CA SER A 211 1.73 -14.35 15.06
C SER A 211 1.46 -15.82 15.46
N GLY A 212 1.45 -16.74 14.50
CA GLY A 212 1.28 -18.17 14.76
C GLY A 212 2.41 -18.80 15.58
N TYR A 213 2.04 -19.67 16.53
CA TYR A 213 2.97 -20.37 17.44
C TYR A 213 2.95 -21.90 17.25
N GLY A 214 3.88 -22.59 17.90
CA GLY A 214 3.94 -24.06 17.88
C GLY A 214 4.44 -24.63 16.55
N ALA A 215 3.83 -25.73 16.11
CA ALA A 215 4.21 -26.42 14.88
C ALA A 215 3.94 -25.52 13.66
N GLY A 216 5.01 -25.16 12.94
CA GLY A 216 4.91 -24.19 11.84
C GLY A 216 4.70 -22.75 12.30
N GLY A 217 5.09 -22.38 13.53
CA GLY A 217 5.06 -21.00 14.01
C GLY A 217 5.93 -20.03 13.19
N ALA A 218 5.92 -18.75 13.58
CA ALA A 218 6.55 -17.64 12.85
C ALA A 218 6.00 -17.51 11.41
N GLY A 219 4.71 -17.80 11.23
CA GLY A 219 4.00 -17.65 9.95
C GLY A 219 4.25 -18.76 8.92
N LYS A 220 5.06 -19.79 9.23
CA LYS A 220 5.37 -20.87 8.29
C LYS A 220 4.14 -21.71 7.93
N ALA A 221 3.31 -22.05 8.93
CA ALA A 221 2.07 -22.79 8.74
C ALA A 221 1.10 -21.98 7.86
N ALA A 222 0.85 -20.71 8.20
CA ALA A 222 0.04 -19.81 7.38
C ALA A 222 0.56 -19.71 5.95
N LEU A 223 1.86 -19.48 5.75
CA LEU A 223 2.46 -19.38 4.42
C LEU A 223 2.25 -20.66 3.60
N TYR A 224 2.61 -21.82 4.14
CA TYR A 224 2.46 -23.09 3.42
C TYR A 224 1.00 -23.43 3.15
N SER A 225 0.10 -23.19 4.10
CA SER A 225 -1.34 -23.40 3.94
C SER A 225 -1.91 -22.53 2.81
N MET A 226 -1.58 -21.23 2.79
CA MET A 226 -2.02 -20.33 1.73
C MET A 226 -1.44 -20.71 0.36
N LEU A 227 -0.17 -21.13 0.28
CA LEU A 227 0.46 -21.55 -0.97
C LEU A 227 -0.05 -22.90 -1.49
N GLN A 228 -0.42 -23.81 -0.59
CA GLN A 228 -0.92 -25.14 -0.94
C GLN A 228 -2.43 -25.17 -1.18
N THR A 229 -3.12 -24.04 -1.05
CA THR A 229 -4.55 -24.00 -1.29
C THR A 229 -4.89 -24.45 -2.71
N CYS A 230 -5.98 -25.20 -2.85
CA CYS A 230 -6.56 -25.53 -4.15
C CYS A 230 -7.61 -24.51 -4.61
N THR A 231 -7.96 -23.54 -3.76
CA THR A 231 -8.93 -22.51 -4.09
C THR A 231 -8.33 -21.55 -5.13
N PRO A 232 -8.91 -21.44 -6.33
CA PRO A 232 -8.40 -20.56 -7.36
C PRO A 232 -8.57 -19.08 -6.97
N GLY A 233 -7.73 -18.21 -7.53
CA GLY A 233 -7.81 -16.77 -7.31
C GLY A 233 -7.10 -16.25 -6.06
N LEU A 234 -6.50 -17.12 -5.24
CA LEU A 234 -5.60 -16.72 -4.16
C LEU A 234 -4.16 -16.56 -4.67
N VAL A 235 -3.55 -15.39 -4.41
CA VAL A 235 -2.11 -15.15 -4.56
C VAL A 235 -1.53 -14.78 -3.19
N VAL A 236 -0.27 -15.14 -2.93
CA VAL A 236 0.31 -15.05 -1.58
C VAL A 236 1.56 -14.18 -1.60
N VAL A 237 1.66 -13.24 -0.66
CA VAL A 237 2.88 -12.46 -0.42
C VAL A 237 3.73 -13.09 0.69
N ASN A 238 4.92 -12.53 0.92
CA ASN A 238 5.79 -12.99 2.01
C ASN A 238 5.16 -12.70 3.39
N ILE A 239 5.68 -13.38 4.42
CA ILE A 239 5.23 -13.24 5.80
C ILE A 239 5.35 -11.78 6.26
N ASP A 240 4.29 -11.28 6.89
CA ASP A 240 4.12 -9.91 7.37
C ASP A 240 4.23 -8.82 6.29
N ASN A 241 4.17 -9.16 5.00
CA ASN A 241 4.37 -8.20 3.92
C ASN A 241 3.09 -7.41 3.59
N GLY A 242 2.56 -6.67 4.56
CA GLY A 242 1.37 -5.84 4.40
C GLY A 242 1.55 -4.75 3.34
N VAL A 243 2.73 -4.10 3.33
CA VAL A 243 3.10 -3.13 2.29
C VAL A 243 3.02 -3.73 0.88
N GLY A 244 3.60 -4.91 0.66
CA GLY A 244 3.58 -5.58 -0.63
C GLY A 244 2.19 -6.03 -1.04
N ALA A 245 1.37 -6.47 -0.09
CA ALA A 245 -0.03 -6.83 -0.35
C ALA A 245 -0.89 -5.61 -0.70
N GLY A 246 -0.73 -4.49 0.01
CA GLY A 246 -1.38 -3.23 -0.33
C GLY A 246 -0.97 -2.75 -1.73
N ALA A 247 0.30 -2.90 -2.10
CA ALA A 247 0.78 -2.59 -3.44
C ALA A 247 0.14 -3.48 -4.52
N ALA A 248 0.11 -4.80 -4.31
CA ALA A 248 -0.50 -5.73 -5.26
C ALA A 248 -2.00 -5.47 -5.43
N ALA A 249 -2.72 -5.31 -4.32
CA ALA A 249 -4.14 -5.01 -4.30
C ALA A 249 -4.45 -3.68 -4.97
N GLY A 250 -3.70 -2.62 -4.65
CA GLY A 250 -3.89 -1.31 -5.26
C GLY A 250 -3.68 -1.34 -6.78
N LEU A 251 -2.70 -2.09 -7.29
CA LEU A 251 -2.49 -2.23 -8.74
C LEU A 251 -3.67 -2.92 -9.44
N ILE A 252 -4.24 -3.93 -8.81
CA ILE A 252 -5.43 -4.64 -9.31
C ILE A 252 -6.63 -3.69 -9.31
N ALA A 253 -6.95 -3.11 -8.16
CA ALA A 253 -8.14 -2.28 -7.98
C ALA A 253 -8.14 -1.04 -8.88
N ARG A 254 -7.00 -0.35 -9.00
CA ARG A 254 -6.86 0.81 -9.89
C ARG A 254 -7.04 0.44 -11.35
N ARG A 255 -6.56 -0.74 -11.76
CA ARG A 255 -6.78 -1.20 -13.13
C ARG A 255 -8.27 -1.39 -13.38
N VAL A 256 -9.00 -2.03 -12.48
CA VAL A 256 -10.45 -2.23 -12.62
C VAL A 256 -11.18 -0.87 -12.70
N ALA A 257 -10.83 0.08 -11.85
CA ALA A 257 -11.45 1.39 -11.85
C ALA A 257 -11.22 2.18 -13.14
N LEU A 258 -9.99 2.18 -13.68
CA LEU A 258 -9.69 2.78 -14.98
C LEU A 258 -10.60 2.22 -16.09
N TRP A 259 -10.78 0.89 -16.13
CA TRP A 259 -11.66 0.26 -17.13
C TRP A 259 -13.14 0.59 -16.92
N ARG A 260 -13.60 0.76 -15.67
CA ARG A 260 -14.97 1.22 -15.38
C ARG A 260 -15.20 2.65 -15.89
N GLU A 261 -14.24 3.54 -15.69
CA GLU A 261 -14.30 4.92 -16.19
C GLU A 261 -14.33 4.97 -17.72
N GLU A 262 -13.43 4.23 -18.38
CA GLU A 262 -13.39 4.14 -19.85
C GLU A 262 -14.71 3.59 -20.42
N ALA A 263 -15.26 2.54 -19.81
CA ALA A 263 -16.54 1.97 -20.20
C ALA A 263 -17.69 2.98 -20.02
N ALA A 264 -17.74 3.71 -18.91
CA ALA A 264 -18.76 4.73 -18.67
C ALA A 264 -18.72 5.86 -19.71
N GLN A 265 -17.52 6.31 -20.09
CA GLN A 265 -17.33 7.34 -21.11
C GLN A 265 -17.75 6.86 -22.51
N ALA A 266 -17.45 5.60 -22.85
CA ALA A 266 -17.84 5.01 -24.14
C ALA A 266 -19.38 4.92 -24.30
N HIS A 267 -20.11 4.60 -23.23
CA HIS A 267 -21.57 4.55 -23.25
C HIS A 267 -22.24 5.94 -23.20
N ALA A 268 -21.54 6.97 -22.73
CA ALA A 268 -22.03 8.34 -22.65
C ALA A 268 -21.90 9.13 -23.97
N THR A 269 -21.16 8.62 -24.95
CA THR A 269 -21.00 9.27 -26.26
C THR A 269 -22.16 8.84 -27.17
N PRO A 270 -23.11 9.71 -27.55
CA PRO A 270 -24.16 9.33 -28.48
C PRO A 270 -23.52 9.03 -29.83
N THR A 271 -23.89 7.89 -30.42
CA THR A 271 -23.64 7.63 -31.85
C THR A 271 -24.28 8.76 -32.64
N ALA A 272 -23.45 9.65 -33.20
CA ALA A 272 -23.89 10.64 -34.15
C ALA A 272 -24.30 9.91 -35.45
N GLU A 273 -25.61 9.75 -35.64
CA GLU A 273 -26.23 9.51 -36.96
C GLU A 273 -26.68 10.84 -37.57
#